data_AF-A0A1Q8IPV4-F1
#
_entry.id   AF-A0A1Q8IPV4-F1
#
_cell.length_a   1.000
_cell.length_b   1.000
_cell.length_c   1.000
_cell.angle_alpha   90.00
_cell.angle_beta   90.00
_cell.angle_gamma   90.00
#
_symmetry.space_group_name_H-M   'P 1'
#
loop_
_entity.id
_entity.type
_entity.pdbx_description
1 polymer ?
#
loop_
_entity_poly.entity_id
_entity_poly.type
_entity_poly.pdbx_seq_one_letter_code
_entity_poly.pdbx_strand_id
1 'polypeptide(L)'
;MATKHEVRRYKANLSDELHSAALYETLASVEPDQSRKQVYQDLAQSEHSHAQVWADKLKAHGVQPKGHGHAVKTRLMKGLVRVFGANFVLPTLAAAEYADRNKYRGQRDAGRMSADEHHHAAVVQTLAGGDPTFAPGARIAVAESWHKSAASGNDLRAAVLGANDGLVSNFCLIMGVAGAGTGNQTILLTGLAGLIAGACSMALGEWLSVTNARELASTQIAKEAEEIDEQPEAEEHELALIYRAKGLDANEAKRVAAQMMRNRDKALDTLTREELGLDPAELGGNPWSAAGVSFCLFSLGAIFPVLPFLWSQGVSAIVQCVVLSMLALASIGVFTSLFNGRGAAFSALRQIVIGLIAAGFTFGVGRLLGVSIS
;
A
#
# COMPACT_ATOMS: atom_id res chain seq x y z
N MET A 1 -0.92 -32.97 -30.28
CA MET A 1 -1.70 -32.80 -29.04
C MET A 1 -0.90 -31.93 -28.09
N ALA A 2 -1.50 -30.92 -27.47
CA ALA A 2 -0.82 -30.13 -26.45
C ALA A 2 -0.40 -31.03 -25.28
N THR A 3 0.78 -30.79 -24.75
CA THR A 3 1.31 -31.46 -23.57
C THR A 3 0.47 -31.11 -22.33
N LYS A 4 0.43 -31.98 -21.31
CA LYS A 4 -0.23 -31.68 -20.03
C LYS A 4 0.26 -30.36 -19.41
N HIS A 5 1.51 -30.00 -19.69
CA HIS A 5 2.12 -28.74 -19.28
C HIS A 5 1.47 -27.51 -19.97
N GLU A 6 1.21 -27.60 -21.28
CA GLU A 6 0.55 -26.53 -22.04
C GLU A 6 -0.91 -26.33 -21.61
N VAL A 7 -1.65 -27.42 -21.37
CA VAL A 7 -3.03 -27.31 -20.85
C VAL A 7 -3.06 -26.67 -19.47
N ARG A 8 -2.09 -26.99 -18.60
CA ARG A 8 -1.97 -26.36 -17.28
C ARG A 8 -1.65 -24.86 -17.40
N ARG A 9 -0.76 -24.49 -18.33
CA ARG A 9 -0.42 -23.09 -18.64
C ARG A 9 -1.62 -22.31 -19.15
N TYR A 10 -2.37 -22.86 -20.11
CA TYR A 10 -3.56 -22.18 -20.67
C TYR A 10 -4.64 -21.95 -19.62
N LYS A 11 -4.81 -22.89 -18.67
CA LYS A 11 -5.72 -22.70 -17.52
C LYS A 11 -5.25 -21.59 -16.57
N ALA A 12 -3.94 -21.50 -16.32
CA ALA A 12 -3.37 -20.45 -15.48
C ALA A 12 -3.58 -19.07 -16.14
N ASN A 13 -3.16 -18.92 -17.40
CA ASN A 13 -3.35 -17.68 -18.15
C ASN A 13 -4.84 -17.27 -18.19
N LEU A 14 -5.74 -18.17 -18.58
CA LEU A 14 -7.19 -17.89 -18.58
C LEU A 14 -7.71 -17.40 -17.23
N SER A 15 -7.21 -17.98 -16.13
CA SER A 15 -7.65 -17.57 -14.79
C SER A 15 -7.14 -16.18 -14.41
N ASP A 16 -5.97 -15.80 -14.87
CA ASP A 16 -5.37 -14.48 -14.60
C ASP A 16 -6.10 -13.39 -15.40
N GLU A 17 -6.32 -13.61 -16.71
CA GLU A 17 -7.05 -12.64 -17.56
C GLU A 17 -8.46 -12.37 -17.02
N LEU A 18 -9.17 -13.42 -16.60
CA LEU A 18 -10.50 -13.28 -15.99
C LEU A 18 -10.46 -12.56 -14.63
N HIS A 19 -9.33 -12.62 -13.91
CA HIS A 19 -9.15 -11.90 -12.65
C HIS A 19 -8.94 -10.41 -12.90
N SER A 20 -8.04 -10.05 -13.82
CA SER A 20 -7.77 -8.67 -14.23
C SER A 20 -9.02 -8.02 -14.81
N ALA A 21 -9.72 -8.69 -15.72
CA ALA A 21 -11.00 -8.24 -16.27
C ALA A 21 -12.02 -7.93 -15.15
N ALA A 22 -12.21 -8.86 -14.22
CA ALA A 22 -13.16 -8.73 -13.12
C ALA A 22 -12.80 -7.58 -12.16
N LEU A 23 -11.51 -7.28 -12.00
CA LEU A 23 -11.02 -6.18 -11.17
C LEU A 23 -11.24 -4.83 -11.85
N TYR A 24 -10.89 -4.70 -13.13
CA TYR A 24 -11.14 -3.49 -13.93
C TYR A 24 -12.62 -3.16 -14.04
N GLU A 25 -13.50 -4.15 -14.24
CA GLU A 25 -14.96 -3.96 -14.18
C GLU A 25 -15.41 -3.39 -12.84
N THR A 26 -14.79 -3.86 -11.74
CA THR A 26 -15.16 -3.39 -10.40
C THR A 26 -14.68 -1.96 -10.18
N LEU A 27 -13.46 -1.62 -10.63
CA LEU A 27 -12.94 -0.25 -10.62
C LEU A 27 -13.86 0.69 -11.44
N ALA A 28 -14.23 0.30 -12.65
CA ALA A 28 -15.18 1.05 -13.48
C ALA A 28 -16.54 1.26 -12.81
N SER A 29 -17.00 0.31 -11.99
CA SER A 29 -18.30 0.40 -11.31
C SER A 29 -18.34 1.39 -10.15
N VAL A 30 -17.19 1.63 -9.50
CA VAL A 30 -17.08 2.52 -8.34
C VAL A 30 -16.43 3.86 -8.66
N GLU A 31 -15.91 4.04 -9.89
CA GLU A 31 -15.22 5.25 -10.31
C GLU A 31 -16.23 6.38 -10.63
N PRO A 32 -16.17 7.52 -9.92
CA PRO A 32 -17.04 8.66 -10.18
C PRO A 32 -16.63 9.45 -11.43
N ASP A 33 -15.35 9.48 -11.79
CA ASP A 33 -14.86 10.21 -12.97
C ASP A 33 -15.16 9.43 -14.26
N GLN A 34 -15.89 10.07 -15.18
CA GLN A 34 -16.35 9.42 -16.41
C GLN A 34 -15.19 9.06 -17.36
N SER A 35 -14.09 9.82 -17.36
CA SER A 35 -12.92 9.56 -18.19
C SER A 35 -12.13 8.34 -17.65
N ARG A 36 -11.89 8.28 -16.33
CA ARG A 36 -11.22 7.13 -15.69
C ARG A 36 -12.04 5.86 -15.81
N LYS A 37 -13.36 5.98 -15.64
CA LYS A 37 -14.30 4.87 -15.82
C LYS A 37 -14.19 4.26 -17.21
N GLN A 38 -14.10 5.07 -18.26
CA GLN A 38 -13.93 4.59 -19.62
C GLN A 38 -12.61 3.83 -19.79
N VAL A 39 -11.51 4.35 -19.24
CA VAL A 39 -10.21 3.66 -19.29
C VAL A 39 -10.26 2.28 -18.62
N TYR A 40 -10.91 2.16 -17.46
CA TYR A 40 -11.09 0.85 -16.81
C TYR A 40 -11.97 -0.10 -17.64
N GLN A 41 -12.99 0.40 -18.33
CA GLN A 41 -13.83 -0.43 -19.21
C GLN A 41 -13.05 -0.94 -20.42
N ASP A 42 -12.22 -0.09 -21.02
CA ASP A 42 -11.38 -0.45 -22.16
C ASP A 42 -10.34 -1.52 -21.75
N LEU A 43 -9.71 -1.35 -20.58
CA LEU A 43 -8.80 -2.36 -20.01
C LEU A 43 -9.54 -3.69 -19.75
N ALA A 44 -10.72 -3.65 -19.10
CA ALA A 44 -11.51 -4.85 -18.86
C ALA A 44 -11.87 -5.60 -20.16
N GLN A 45 -12.20 -4.87 -21.22
CA GLN A 45 -12.53 -5.46 -22.52
C GLN A 45 -11.31 -6.10 -23.20
N SER A 46 -10.13 -5.50 -23.04
CA SER A 46 -8.87 -6.06 -23.52
C SER A 46 -8.56 -7.40 -22.83
N GLU A 47 -8.65 -7.44 -21.50
CA GLU A 47 -8.46 -8.66 -20.68
C GLU A 47 -9.48 -9.77 -21.05
N HIS A 48 -10.75 -9.43 -21.29
CA HIS A 48 -11.73 -10.40 -21.79
C HIS A 48 -11.37 -10.98 -23.15
N SER A 49 -10.82 -10.14 -24.04
CA SER A 49 -10.36 -10.57 -25.36
C SER A 49 -9.17 -11.53 -25.23
N HIS A 50 -8.27 -11.28 -24.28
CA HIS A 50 -7.15 -12.18 -23.97
C HIS A 50 -7.63 -13.49 -23.35
N ALA A 51 -8.57 -13.43 -22.40
CA ALA A 51 -9.22 -14.60 -21.80
C ALA A 51 -9.85 -15.50 -22.87
N GLN A 52 -10.54 -14.90 -23.85
CA GLN A 52 -11.19 -15.62 -24.95
C GLN A 52 -10.18 -16.44 -25.76
N VAL A 53 -9.01 -15.89 -26.06
CA VAL A 53 -7.94 -16.60 -26.79
C VAL A 53 -7.48 -17.84 -26.02
N TRP A 54 -7.32 -17.76 -24.69
CA TRP A 54 -6.94 -18.92 -23.88
C TRP A 54 -8.08 -19.95 -23.76
N ALA A 55 -9.33 -19.49 -23.66
CA ALA A 55 -10.50 -20.35 -23.65
C ALA A 55 -10.65 -21.13 -24.95
N ASP A 56 -10.40 -20.49 -26.10
CA ASP A 56 -10.48 -21.13 -27.42
C ASP A 56 -9.34 -22.13 -27.63
N LYS A 57 -8.12 -21.85 -27.14
CA LYS A 57 -7.02 -22.83 -27.09
C LYS A 57 -7.38 -24.04 -26.23
N LEU A 58 -8.04 -23.86 -25.07
CA LEU A 58 -8.48 -24.98 -24.24
C LEU A 58 -9.56 -25.83 -24.91
N LYS A 59 -10.54 -25.19 -25.56
CA LYS A 59 -11.60 -25.88 -26.33
C LYS A 59 -11.03 -26.67 -27.50
N ALA A 60 -10.06 -26.10 -28.24
CA ALA A 60 -9.37 -26.78 -29.33
C ALA A 60 -8.64 -28.06 -28.88
N HIS A 61 -8.34 -28.19 -27.59
CA HIS A 61 -7.75 -29.37 -26.97
C HIS A 61 -8.75 -30.24 -26.20
N GLY A 62 -10.06 -30.04 -26.40
CA GLY A 62 -11.12 -30.85 -25.80
C GLY A 62 -11.27 -30.64 -24.28
N VAL A 63 -10.68 -29.58 -23.74
CA VAL A 63 -10.77 -29.24 -22.32
C VAL A 63 -11.79 -28.13 -22.14
N GLN A 64 -12.81 -28.38 -21.32
CA GLN A 64 -13.76 -27.32 -21.00
C GLN A 64 -13.08 -26.21 -20.18
N PRO A 65 -13.25 -24.94 -20.59
CA PRO A 65 -12.75 -23.80 -19.83
C PRO A 65 -13.57 -23.66 -18.56
N LYS A 66 -13.08 -24.22 -17.46
CA LYS A 66 -13.59 -23.94 -16.12
C LYS A 66 -12.63 -22.95 -15.46
N GLY A 67 -13.06 -21.71 -15.27
CA GLY A 67 -12.33 -20.70 -14.50
C GLY A 67 -12.32 -21.09 -13.02
N HIS A 68 -11.27 -21.76 -12.56
CA HIS A 68 -11.07 -22.05 -11.14
C HIS A 68 -9.63 -21.70 -10.79
N GLY A 69 -9.42 -20.66 -9.98
CA GLY A 69 -8.06 -20.32 -9.53
C GLY A 69 -7.98 -19.25 -8.45
N HIS A 70 -8.71 -18.13 -8.57
CA HIS A 70 -8.48 -16.97 -7.70
C HIS A 70 -9.74 -16.31 -7.12
N ALA A 71 -10.80 -17.09 -6.89
CA ALA A 71 -12.08 -16.58 -6.37
C ALA A 71 -11.92 -15.80 -5.05
N VAL A 72 -10.99 -16.20 -4.17
CA VAL A 72 -10.79 -15.54 -2.87
C VAL A 72 -10.07 -14.20 -3.01
N LYS A 73 -8.92 -14.14 -3.72
CA LYS A 73 -8.19 -12.89 -3.99
C LYS A 73 -9.08 -11.88 -4.72
N THR A 74 -9.81 -12.34 -5.74
CA THR A 74 -10.77 -11.51 -6.49
C THR A 74 -11.86 -10.96 -5.59
N ARG A 75 -12.52 -11.80 -4.79
CA ARG A 75 -13.61 -11.35 -3.89
C ARG A 75 -13.10 -10.35 -2.85
N LEU A 76 -11.90 -10.58 -2.33
CA LEU A 76 -11.29 -9.73 -1.32
C LEU A 76 -10.90 -8.37 -1.93
N MET A 77 -10.25 -8.34 -3.09
CA MET A 77 -9.96 -7.09 -3.80
C MET A 77 -11.23 -6.35 -4.23
N LYS A 78 -12.26 -7.06 -4.72
CA LYS A 78 -13.58 -6.45 -5.00
C LYS A 78 -14.22 -5.85 -3.75
N GLY A 79 -14.10 -6.51 -2.61
CA GLY A 79 -14.53 -5.98 -1.31
C GLY A 79 -13.79 -4.69 -0.97
N LEU A 80 -12.46 -4.69 -1.10
CA LEU A 80 -11.63 -3.50 -0.84
C LEU A 80 -11.98 -2.33 -1.76
N VAL A 81 -12.15 -2.57 -3.07
CA VAL A 81 -12.56 -1.54 -4.04
C VAL A 81 -13.92 -0.93 -3.67
N ARG A 82 -14.87 -1.72 -3.17
CA ARG A 82 -16.20 -1.22 -2.79
C ARG A 82 -16.22 -0.45 -1.47
N VAL A 83 -15.38 -0.84 -0.51
CA VAL A 83 -15.36 -0.25 0.83
C VAL A 83 -14.44 0.98 0.88
N PHE A 84 -13.27 0.89 0.25
CA PHE A 84 -12.21 1.91 0.32
C PHE A 84 -12.02 2.69 -1.00
N GLY A 85 -12.75 2.32 -2.06
CA GLY A 85 -12.70 3.00 -3.37
C GLY A 85 -11.57 2.52 -4.29
N ALA A 86 -11.56 3.04 -5.52
CA ALA A 86 -10.61 2.67 -6.56
C ALA A 86 -9.16 3.02 -6.20
N ASN A 87 -8.95 4.22 -5.65
CA ASN A 87 -7.61 4.73 -5.32
C ASN A 87 -6.83 3.81 -4.38
N PHE A 88 -7.52 3.13 -3.45
CA PHE A 88 -6.90 2.21 -2.50
C PHE A 88 -6.20 1.00 -3.14
N VAL A 89 -6.72 0.51 -4.27
CA VAL A 89 -6.24 -0.73 -4.91
C VAL A 89 -5.33 -0.44 -6.12
N LEU A 90 -5.39 0.77 -6.68
CA LEU A 90 -4.65 1.14 -7.89
C LEU A 90 -3.12 1.01 -7.79
N PRO A 91 -2.44 1.45 -6.71
CA PRO A 91 -0.99 1.28 -6.60
C PRO A 91 -0.56 -0.19 -6.62
N THR A 92 -1.41 -1.04 -6.03
CA THR A 92 -1.19 -2.48 -5.96
C THR A 92 -1.37 -3.14 -7.31
N LEU A 93 -2.44 -2.74 -8.00
CA LEU A 93 -2.73 -3.22 -9.34
C LEU A 93 -1.62 -2.80 -10.29
N ALA A 94 -1.18 -1.53 -10.24
CA ALA A 94 -0.05 -1.04 -11.03
C ALA A 94 1.24 -1.83 -10.79
N ALA A 95 1.54 -2.17 -9.53
CA ALA A 95 2.71 -2.99 -9.19
C ALA A 95 2.58 -4.43 -9.73
N ALA A 96 1.38 -5.02 -9.66
CA ALA A 96 1.11 -6.35 -10.19
C ALA A 96 1.21 -6.39 -11.72
N GLU A 97 0.56 -5.45 -12.42
CA GLU A 97 0.62 -5.28 -13.88
C GLU A 97 2.06 -5.05 -14.36
N TYR A 98 2.83 -4.24 -13.64
CA TYR A 98 4.24 -4.02 -13.96
C TYR A 98 5.11 -5.27 -13.79
N ALA A 99 4.84 -6.07 -12.76
CA ALA A 99 5.53 -7.34 -12.55
C ALA A 99 5.19 -8.36 -13.64
N ASP A 100 3.93 -8.37 -14.09
CA ASP A 100 3.40 -9.31 -15.07
C ASP A 100 3.58 -8.87 -16.54
N ARG A 101 4.06 -7.65 -16.82
CA ARG A 101 4.27 -7.13 -18.20
C ARG A 101 5.05 -8.06 -19.14
N ASN A 102 5.93 -8.91 -18.60
CA ASN A 102 6.76 -9.85 -19.36
C ASN A 102 6.21 -11.29 -19.35
N LYS A 103 5.01 -11.54 -18.82
CA LYS A 103 4.41 -12.89 -18.66
C LYS A 103 4.32 -13.67 -19.97
N TYR A 104 4.12 -12.98 -21.09
CA TYR A 104 4.05 -13.58 -22.43
C TYR A 104 5.39 -13.63 -23.18
N ARG A 105 6.48 -13.12 -22.59
CA ARG A 105 7.80 -13.08 -23.23
C ARG A 105 8.30 -14.50 -23.47
N GLY A 106 8.55 -14.84 -24.74
CA GLY A 106 9.01 -16.16 -25.17
C GLY A 106 7.90 -17.16 -25.51
N GLN A 107 6.61 -16.78 -25.38
CA GLN A 107 5.48 -17.60 -25.84
C GLN A 107 5.20 -17.29 -27.32
N ARG A 108 5.46 -18.26 -28.22
CA ARG A 108 5.27 -18.11 -29.68
C ARG A 108 3.83 -17.81 -30.07
N ASP A 109 2.88 -18.13 -29.19
CA ASP A 109 1.44 -18.04 -29.40
C ASP A 109 0.77 -16.84 -28.68
N ALA A 110 1.56 -15.89 -28.15
CA ALA A 110 1.08 -14.72 -27.39
C ALA A 110 1.78 -13.38 -27.78
N GLY A 111 2.38 -13.31 -28.98
CA GLY A 111 3.18 -12.15 -29.39
C GLY A 111 2.41 -10.82 -29.45
N ARG A 112 1.12 -10.83 -29.82
CA ARG A 112 0.26 -9.63 -29.79
C ARG A 112 -0.10 -9.20 -28.37
N MET A 113 -0.47 -10.16 -27.51
CA MET A 113 -0.79 -9.89 -26.09
C MET A 113 0.40 -9.30 -25.35
N SER A 114 1.63 -9.71 -25.66
CA SER A 114 2.81 -9.16 -24.99
C SER A 114 2.98 -7.64 -25.18
N ALA A 115 2.52 -7.07 -26.30
CA ALA A 115 2.54 -5.63 -26.52
C ALA A 115 1.41 -4.92 -25.76
N ASP A 116 0.23 -5.55 -25.73
CA ASP A 116 -0.93 -5.06 -24.98
C ASP A 116 -0.63 -5.00 -23.47
N GLU A 117 0.01 -6.02 -22.89
CA GLU A 117 0.44 -6.05 -21.46
C GLU A 117 1.36 -4.88 -21.09
N HIS A 118 2.29 -4.51 -21.98
CA HIS A 118 3.17 -3.37 -21.74
C HIS A 118 2.40 -2.05 -21.75
N HIS A 119 1.38 -1.96 -22.61
CA HIS A 119 0.50 -0.81 -22.66
C HIS A 119 -0.42 -0.73 -21.43
N HIS A 120 -1.01 -1.85 -21.00
CA HIS A 120 -1.82 -1.93 -19.78
C HIS A 120 -1.01 -1.50 -18.56
N ALA A 121 0.18 -2.06 -18.36
CA ALA A 121 1.06 -1.71 -17.25
C ALA A 121 1.43 -0.22 -17.25
N ALA A 122 1.68 0.38 -18.42
CA ALA A 122 1.98 1.81 -18.54
C ALA A 122 0.77 2.68 -18.16
N VAL A 123 -0.42 2.36 -18.70
CA VAL A 123 -1.67 3.09 -18.40
C VAL A 123 -2.01 2.99 -16.91
N VAL A 124 -1.91 1.79 -16.33
CA VAL A 124 -2.23 1.57 -14.92
C VAL A 124 -1.20 2.23 -14.00
N GLN A 125 0.09 2.29 -14.38
CA GLN A 125 1.09 3.08 -13.63
C GLN A 125 0.78 4.57 -13.64
N THR A 126 0.37 5.13 -14.79
CA THR A 126 -0.06 6.53 -14.87
C THR A 126 -1.30 6.77 -14.01
N LEU A 127 -2.27 5.85 -14.00
CA LEU A 127 -3.46 5.92 -13.15
C LEU A 127 -3.14 5.81 -11.64
N ALA A 128 -2.01 5.19 -11.28
CA ALA A 128 -1.53 5.06 -9.91
C ALA A 128 -0.53 6.15 -9.48
N GLY A 129 -0.25 7.14 -10.34
CA GLY A 129 0.64 8.27 -10.03
C GLY A 129 2.14 8.00 -10.16
N GLY A 130 2.56 6.96 -10.89
CA GLY A 130 3.98 6.68 -11.16
C GLY A 130 4.57 7.56 -12.26
N ASP A 131 5.83 7.98 -12.09
CA ASP A 131 6.58 8.83 -13.04
C ASP A 131 6.93 8.05 -14.33
N PRO A 132 6.41 8.47 -15.52
CA PRO A 132 6.71 7.82 -16.77
C PRO A 132 8.06 8.32 -17.30
N THR A 133 9.12 7.55 -17.05
CA THR A 133 10.37 7.70 -17.79
C THR A 133 10.18 7.31 -19.26
N PHE A 134 9.52 8.14 -20.07
CA PHE A 134 9.61 8.23 -21.54
C PHE A 134 8.81 9.45 -22.05
N ALA A 135 9.48 10.43 -22.67
CA ALA A 135 8.92 11.64 -23.31
C ALA A 135 8.80 11.44 -24.86
N PRO A 136 8.12 12.29 -25.70
CA PRO A 136 7.99 13.74 -25.57
C PRO A 136 6.59 14.39 -25.81
N GLY A 137 6.31 15.44 -25.03
CA GLY A 137 5.97 16.76 -25.58
C GLY A 137 4.62 16.97 -26.28
N ALA A 138 3.49 16.64 -25.65
CA ALA A 138 2.18 17.26 -25.97
C ALA A 138 1.04 16.95 -24.97
N ARG A 139 1.31 16.33 -23.81
CA ARG A 139 0.24 15.90 -22.88
C ARG A 139 0.52 16.18 -21.40
N ILE A 140 1.48 17.06 -21.10
CA ILE A 140 1.98 17.31 -19.73
C ILE A 140 1.00 18.17 -18.91
N ALA A 141 0.21 19.05 -19.53
CA ALA A 141 -0.76 19.90 -18.81
C ALA A 141 -1.96 19.13 -18.22
N VAL A 142 -2.17 17.87 -18.61
CA VAL A 142 -3.22 17.06 -18.00
C VAL A 142 -2.65 16.35 -16.77
N ALA A 143 -1.46 15.76 -16.81
CA ALA A 143 -0.91 14.89 -15.75
C ALA A 143 -0.72 15.56 -14.36
N GLU A 144 -0.47 16.87 -14.30
CA GLU A 144 -0.20 17.58 -13.04
C GLU A 144 -1.39 17.60 -12.05
N SER A 145 -2.64 17.49 -12.52
CA SER A 145 -3.81 17.49 -11.63
C SER A 145 -4.13 16.12 -10.99
N TRP A 146 -3.44 15.04 -11.40
CA TRP A 146 -3.81 13.64 -11.10
C TRP A 146 -2.90 12.99 -10.05
N HIS A 147 -1.79 13.62 -9.67
CA HIS A 147 -0.90 13.11 -8.61
C HIS A 147 -1.46 13.25 -7.18
N LYS A 148 -2.62 13.91 -7.00
CA LYS A 148 -3.32 14.12 -5.71
C LYS A 148 -3.80 12.85 -4.99
N SER A 149 -3.43 11.65 -5.45
CA SER A 149 -3.91 10.37 -4.91
C SER A 149 -2.82 9.32 -4.70
N ALA A 150 -1.55 9.66 -4.93
CA ALA A 150 -0.41 8.78 -4.65
C ALA A 150 -0.22 8.48 -3.15
N ALA A 151 -0.88 9.24 -2.26
CA ALA A 151 -0.89 9.04 -0.80
C ALA A 151 -1.46 7.69 -0.35
N SER A 152 -2.34 7.04 -1.12
CA SER A 152 -3.10 5.88 -0.64
C SER A 152 -2.23 4.64 -0.34
N GLY A 153 -1.09 4.49 -1.02
CA GLY A 153 -0.20 3.34 -0.82
C GLY A 153 0.63 3.45 0.46
N ASN A 154 1.00 4.67 0.85
CA ASN A 154 1.74 4.94 2.08
C ASN A 154 0.83 4.84 3.31
N ASP A 155 -0.40 5.37 3.20
CA ASP A 155 -1.41 5.33 4.27
C ASP A 155 -1.78 3.90 4.65
N LEU A 156 -1.91 3.03 3.65
CA LEU A 156 -2.23 1.63 3.90
C LEU A 156 -1.07 0.87 4.54
N ARG A 157 0.15 1.10 4.08
CA ARG A 157 1.33 0.50 4.69
C ARG A 157 1.43 0.94 6.16
N ALA A 158 1.23 2.22 6.45
CA ALA A 158 1.20 2.75 7.82
C ALA A 158 0.09 2.08 8.65
N ALA A 159 -1.11 1.92 8.07
CA ALA A 159 -2.23 1.33 8.77
C ALA A 159 -1.99 -0.14 9.18
N VAL A 160 -1.44 -0.93 8.25
CA VAL A 160 -1.11 -2.33 8.51
C VAL A 160 0.05 -2.47 9.49
N LEU A 161 1.02 -1.56 9.44
CA LEU A 161 2.10 -1.50 10.42
C LEU A 161 1.54 -1.23 11.83
N GLY A 162 0.60 -0.30 11.99
CA GLY A 162 -0.01 -0.01 13.29
C GLY A 162 -0.79 -1.18 13.89
N ALA A 163 -1.64 -1.83 13.09
CA ALA A 163 -2.36 -3.03 13.55
C ALA A 163 -1.40 -4.19 13.88
N ASN A 164 -0.34 -4.36 13.09
CA ASN A 164 0.65 -5.38 13.36
C ASN A 164 1.47 -5.09 14.64
N ASP A 165 1.83 -3.83 14.86
CA ASP A 165 2.59 -3.41 16.03
C ASP A 165 1.79 -3.63 17.31
N GLY A 166 0.51 -3.25 17.32
CA GLY A 166 -0.40 -3.54 18.43
C GLY A 166 -0.56 -5.02 18.71
N LEU A 167 -0.75 -5.84 17.67
CA LEU A 167 -0.86 -7.29 17.80
C LEU A 167 0.40 -7.92 18.39
N VAL A 168 1.57 -7.64 17.81
CA VAL A 168 2.83 -8.29 18.21
C VAL A 168 3.29 -7.81 19.57
N SER A 169 3.25 -6.50 19.84
CA SER A 169 3.69 -5.94 21.13
C SER A 169 2.86 -6.48 22.29
N ASN A 170 1.53 -6.49 22.17
CA ASN A 170 0.67 -6.96 23.23
C ASN A 170 0.68 -8.49 23.38
N PHE A 171 0.84 -9.23 22.27
CA PHE A 171 1.05 -10.67 22.31
C PHE A 171 2.33 -11.03 23.06
N CYS A 172 3.45 -10.37 22.74
CA CYS A 172 4.73 -10.57 23.42
C CYS A 172 4.65 -10.23 24.92
N LEU A 173 3.96 -9.13 25.28
CA LEU A 173 3.75 -8.73 26.67
C LEU A 173 2.97 -9.79 27.46
N ILE A 174 1.82 -10.22 26.93
CA ILE A 174 0.99 -11.25 27.55
C ILE A 174 1.75 -12.56 27.70
N MET A 175 2.51 -12.97 26.68
CA MET A 175 3.31 -14.20 26.74
C MET A 175 4.44 -14.12 27.75
N GLY A 176 5.07 -12.95 27.94
CA GLY A 176 6.05 -12.76 29.01
C GLY A 176 5.44 -12.91 30.40
N VAL A 177 4.29 -12.27 30.64
CA VAL A 177 3.59 -12.33 31.94
C VAL A 177 3.03 -13.74 32.20
N ALA A 178 2.55 -14.43 31.18
CA ALA A 178 2.14 -15.83 31.25
C ALA A 178 3.32 -16.76 31.54
N GLY A 179 4.50 -16.49 30.94
CA GLY A 179 5.73 -17.24 31.19
C GLY A 179 6.20 -17.18 32.63
N ALA A 180 5.96 -16.06 33.31
CA ALA A 180 6.25 -15.88 34.74
C ALA A 180 5.31 -16.66 35.68
N GLY A 181 4.30 -17.36 35.16
CA GLY A 181 3.38 -18.17 35.97
C GLY A 181 2.33 -17.37 36.75
N THR A 182 2.02 -16.15 36.29
CA THR A 182 1.07 -15.26 36.96
C THR A 182 -0.39 -15.70 36.75
N GLY A 183 -1.28 -15.22 37.62
CA GLY A 183 -2.71 -15.51 37.56
C GLY A 183 -3.41 -14.84 36.37
N ASN A 184 -4.54 -15.41 35.94
CA ASN A 184 -5.33 -14.95 34.78
C ASN A 184 -5.72 -13.47 34.86
N GLN A 185 -6.09 -12.99 36.06
CA GLN A 185 -6.48 -11.61 36.30
C GLN A 185 -5.31 -10.63 36.08
N THR A 186 -4.10 -11.01 36.48
CA THR A 186 -2.88 -10.23 36.25
C THR A 186 -2.59 -10.16 34.75
N ILE A 187 -2.66 -11.28 34.04
CA ILE A 187 -2.43 -11.32 32.58
C ILE A 187 -3.43 -10.43 31.84
N LEU A 188 -4.73 -10.52 32.18
CA LEU A 188 -5.77 -9.71 31.57
C LEU A 188 -5.56 -8.21 31.84
N LEU A 189 -5.28 -7.85 33.09
CA LEU A 189 -4.99 -6.45 33.47
C LEU A 189 -3.77 -5.92 32.72
N THR A 190 -2.69 -6.71 32.63
CA THR A 190 -1.48 -6.31 31.92
C THR A 190 -1.72 -6.19 30.41
N GLY A 191 -2.48 -7.09 29.79
CA GLY A 191 -2.82 -7.03 28.38
C GLY A 191 -3.71 -5.83 28.03
N LEU A 192 -4.67 -5.48 28.88
CA LEU A 192 -5.50 -4.28 28.70
C LEU A 192 -4.69 -2.99 28.93
N ALA A 193 -3.86 -2.96 29.96
CA ALA A 193 -2.98 -1.83 30.23
C ALA A 193 -1.98 -1.62 29.09
N GLY A 194 -1.36 -2.69 28.58
CA GLY A 194 -0.46 -2.67 27.44
C GLY A 194 -1.13 -2.19 26.16
N LEU A 195 -2.36 -2.63 25.90
CA LEU A 195 -3.18 -2.15 24.78
C LEU A 195 -3.39 -0.63 24.85
N ILE A 196 -3.90 -0.13 25.98
CA ILE A 196 -4.22 1.30 26.13
C ILE A 196 -2.94 2.15 26.09
N ALA A 197 -1.92 1.74 26.84
CA ALA A 197 -0.65 2.46 26.89
C ALA A 197 0.03 2.50 25.51
N GLY A 198 0.07 1.37 24.81
CA GLY A 198 0.62 1.29 23.46
C GLY A 198 -0.17 2.10 22.44
N ALA A 199 -1.50 2.04 22.47
CA ALA A 199 -2.36 2.80 21.57
C ALA A 199 -2.19 4.32 21.79
N CYS A 200 -2.16 4.78 23.05
CA CYS A 200 -1.89 6.18 23.38
C CYS A 200 -0.49 6.61 22.91
N SER A 201 0.54 5.78 23.15
CA SER A 201 1.91 6.05 22.71
C SER A 201 2.00 6.18 21.20
N MET A 202 1.35 5.29 20.46
CA MET A 202 1.35 5.32 18.99
C MET A 202 0.59 6.55 18.47
N ALA A 203 -0.55 6.88 19.05
CA ALA A 203 -1.34 8.05 18.69
C ALA A 203 -0.56 9.35 18.91
N LEU A 204 0.09 9.50 20.06
CA LEU A 204 0.94 10.65 20.38
C LEU A 204 2.14 10.74 19.44
N GLY A 205 2.79 9.60 19.14
CA GLY A 205 3.91 9.55 18.20
C GLY A 205 3.51 9.98 16.79
N GLU A 206 2.36 9.52 16.30
CA GLU A 206 1.83 9.92 15.00
C GLU A 206 1.45 11.41 14.97
N TRP A 207 0.75 11.89 16.00
CA TRP A 207 0.38 13.29 16.12
C TRP A 207 1.61 14.19 16.07
N LEU A 208 2.64 13.86 16.85
CA LEU A 208 3.88 14.63 16.93
C LEU A 208 4.65 14.58 15.60
N SER A 209 4.70 13.42 14.95
CA SER A 209 5.33 13.25 13.63
C SER A 209 4.69 14.17 12.59
N VAL A 210 3.35 14.13 12.47
CA VAL A 210 2.61 14.96 11.49
C VAL A 210 2.73 16.45 11.84
N THR A 211 2.65 16.80 13.12
CA THR A 211 2.74 18.19 13.57
C THR A 211 4.12 18.77 13.27
N ASN A 212 5.20 18.05 13.61
CA ASN A 212 6.56 18.48 13.34
C ASN A 212 6.83 18.62 11.83
N ALA A 213 6.35 17.67 11.02
CA ALA A 213 6.49 17.75 9.56
C ALA A 213 5.79 18.99 9.01
N ARG A 214 4.60 19.30 9.52
CA ARG A 214 3.81 20.47 9.11
C ARG A 214 4.45 21.79 9.58
N GLU A 215 4.94 21.85 10.80
CA GLU A 215 5.64 23.03 11.34
C GLU A 215 6.91 23.33 10.55
N LEU A 216 7.71 22.30 10.27
CA LEU A 216 8.92 22.42 9.45
C LEU A 216 8.58 22.93 8.04
N ALA A 217 7.61 22.30 7.38
CA ALA A 217 7.17 22.70 6.05
C ALA A 217 6.62 24.14 6.04
N SER A 218 5.83 24.53 7.03
CA SER A 218 5.28 25.89 7.12
C SER A 218 6.37 26.94 7.33
N THR A 219 7.42 26.60 8.08
CA THR A 219 8.56 27.50 8.32
C THR A 219 9.41 27.66 7.06
N GLN A 220 9.65 26.57 6.33
CA GLN A 220 10.35 26.61 5.05
C GLN A 220 9.58 27.42 4.02
N ILE A 221 8.26 27.21 3.89
CA ILE A 221 7.41 27.99 2.97
C ILE A 221 7.37 29.47 3.35
N ALA A 222 7.34 29.78 4.65
CA ALA A 222 7.36 31.17 5.11
C ALA A 222 8.70 31.86 4.78
N LYS A 223 9.81 31.15 4.95
CA LYS A 223 11.15 31.62 4.60
C LYS A 223 11.30 31.82 3.08
N GLU A 224 10.85 30.86 2.29
CA GLU A 224 10.79 30.95 0.83
C GLU A 224 10.00 32.19 0.38
N ALA A 225 8.86 32.44 1.02
CA ALA A 225 8.03 33.60 0.71
C ALA A 225 8.72 34.94 1.04
N GLU A 226 9.58 34.97 2.07
CA GLU A 226 10.41 36.11 2.43
C GLU A 226 11.55 36.30 1.41
N GLU A 227 12.22 35.22 1.01
CA GLU A 227 13.31 35.23 0.02
C GLU A 227 12.83 35.70 -1.37
N ILE A 228 11.63 35.30 -1.80
CA ILE A 228 10.99 35.82 -3.03
C ILE A 228 10.76 37.35 -2.97
N ASP A 229 10.41 37.89 -1.79
CA ASP A 229 10.13 39.31 -1.63
C ASP A 229 11.41 40.15 -1.50
N GLU A 230 12.43 39.61 -0.82
CA GLU A 230 13.69 40.32 -0.55
C GLU A 230 14.73 40.15 -1.67
N GLN A 231 14.78 38.97 -2.31
CA GLN A 231 15.82 38.57 -3.26
C GLN A 231 15.27 37.90 -4.53
N PRO A 232 14.32 38.53 -5.26
CA PRO A 232 13.65 37.90 -6.41
C PRO A 232 14.60 37.50 -7.55
N GLU A 233 15.71 38.22 -7.73
CA GLU A 233 16.72 37.87 -8.75
C GLU A 233 17.52 36.62 -8.39
N ALA A 234 17.73 36.36 -7.08
CA ALA A 234 18.39 35.15 -6.60
C ALA A 234 17.47 33.94 -6.80
N GLU A 235 16.20 34.04 -6.39
CA GLU A 235 15.20 32.96 -6.55
C GLU A 235 14.93 32.61 -8.02
N GLU A 236 14.90 33.61 -8.91
CA GLU A 236 14.83 33.33 -10.36
C GLU A 236 16.04 32.53 -10.84
N HIS A 237 17.23 32.85 -10.32
CA HIS A 237 18.46 32.14 -10.66
C HIS A 237 18.44 30.70 -10.14
N GLU A 238 18.02 30.49 -8.89
CA GLU A 238 17.88 29.18 -8.25
C GLU A 238 16.92 28.29 -9.05
N LEU A 239 15.72 28.81 -9.36
CA LEU A 239 14.72 28.09 -10.15
C LEU A 239 15.23 27.76 -11.57
N ALA A 240 15.99 28.66 -12.20
CA ALA A 240 16.61 28.38 -13.49
C ALA A 240 17.66 27.25 -13.39
N LEU A 241 18.42 27.18 -12.30
CA LEU A 241 19.36 26.07 -12.07
C LEU A 241 18.63 24.74 -11.86
N ILE A 242 17.52 24.72 -11.12
CA ILE A 242 16.67 23.53 -10.94
C ILE A 242 16.18 23.02 -12.30
N TYR A 243 15.63 23.90 -13.14
CA TYR A 243 15.16 23.50 -14.47
C TYR A 243 16.28 23.01 -15.40
N ARG A 244 17.48 23.60 -15.30
CA ARG A 244 18.65 23.08 -16.04
C ARG A 244 19.05 21.68 -15.57
N ALA A 245 19.02 21.42 -14.26
CA ALA A 245 19.27 20.10 -13.72
C ALA A 245 18.23 19.07 -14.19
N LYS A 246 16.98 19.50 -14.42
CA LYS A 246 15.91 18.71 -15.03
C LYS A 246 16.06 18.53 -16.56
N GLY A 247 17.04 19.18 -17.19
CA GLY A 247 17.40 18.97 -18.60
C GLY A 247 16.98 20.07 -19.56
N LEU A 248 16.48 21.22 -19.09
CA LEU A 248 16.22 22.37 -19.96
C LEU A 248 17.54 23.04 -20.38
N ASP A 249 17.58 23.56 -21.62
CA ASP A 249 18.67 24.42 -22.06
C ASP A 249 18.75 25.69 -21.19
N ALA A 250 19.95 26.25 -21.03
CA ALA A 250 20.17 27.41 -20.17
C ALA A 250 19.28 28.61 -20.51
N ASN A 251 19.04 28.88 -21.81
CA ASN A 251 18.20 30.00 -22.23
C ASN A 251 16.71 29.72 -21.95
N GLU A 252 16.28 28.48 -22.15
CA GLU A 252 14.91 28.03 -21.91
C GLU A 252 14.59 28.05 -20.41
N ALA A 253 15.48 27.49 -19.58
CA ALA A 253 15.33 27.46 -18.13
C ALA A 253 15.23 28.87 -17.54
N LYS A 254 16.10 29.80 -17.97
CA LYS A 254 16.03 31.19 -17.56
C LYS A 254 14.71 31.86 -17.98
N ARG A 255 14.26 31.63 -19.21
CA ARG A 255 13.00 32.18 -19.71
C ARG A 255 11.80 31.67 -18.91
N VAL A 256 11.76 30.37 -18.59
CA VAL A 256 10.67 29.75 -17.83
C VAL A 256 10.68 30.22 -16.37
N ALA A 257 11.85 30.26 -15.71
CA ALA A 257 12.00 30.78 -14.36
C ALA A 257 11.51 32.23 -14.26
N ALA A 258 11.97 33.11 -15.15
CA ALA A 258 11.52 34.50 -15.21
C ALA A 258 10.00 34.63 -15.43
N GLN A 259 9.39 33.70 -16.18
CA GLN A 259 7.95 33.70 -16.40
C GLN A 259 7.16 33.27 -15.16
N MET A 260 7.68 32.29 -14.39
CA MET A 260 7.06 31.83 -13.14
C MET A 260 7.17 32.89 -12.04
N MET A 261 8.33 33.57 -11.94
CA MET A 261 8.60 34.62 -10.96
C MET A 261 7.73 35.89 -11.13
N ARG A 262 7.03 36.07 -12.27
CA ARG A 262 6.14 37.22 -12.50
C ARG A 262 4.95 37.30 -11.55
N ASN A 263 4.51 36.15 -11.03
CA ASN A 263 3.39 36.10 -10.10
C ASN A 263 3.89 35.45 -8.82
N ARG A 264 3.88 36.22 -7.72
CA ARG A 264 4.39 35.79 -6.42
C ARG A 264 3.78 34.47 -5.94
N ASP A 265 2.46 34.31 -6.06
CA ASP A 265 1.78 33.11 -5.57
C ASP A 265 2.18 31.86 -6.39
N LYS A 266 2.34 32.03 -7.71
CA LYS A 266 2.82 30.94 -8.58
C LYS A 266 4.32 30.67 -8.39
N ALA A 267 5.11 31.71 -8.16
CA ALA A 267 6.53 31.59 -7.84
C ALA A 267 6.70 30.76 -6.56
N LEU A 268 5.98 31.13 -5.50
CA LEU A 268 6.00 30.42 -4.22
C LEU A 268 5.51 28.98 -4.35
N ASP A 269 4.39 28.73 -5.04
CA ASP A 269 3.93 27.35 -5.28
C ASP A 269 4.95 26.53 -6.10
N THR A 270 5.58 27.15 -7.10
CA THR A 270 6.61 26.50 -7.93
C THR A 270 7.85 26.18 -7.10
N LEU A 271 8.44 27.16 -6.42
CA LEU A 271 9.64 26.98 -5.60
C LEU A 271 9.39 26.01 -4.43
N THR A 272 8.23 26.07 -3.79
CA THR A 272 7.84 25.11 -2.76
C THR A 272 7.87 23.66 -3.29
N ARG A 273 7.42 23.43 -4.53
CA ARG A 273 7.40 22.09 -5.14
C ARG A 273 8.74 21.68 -5.72
N GLU A 274 9.42 22.61 -6.38
CA GLU A 274 10.60 22.36 -7.20
C GLU A 274 11.89 22.37 -6.36
N GLU A 275 11.97 23.27 -5.39
CA GLU A 275 13.13 23.43 -4.50
C GLU A 275 12.94 22.69 -3.18
N LEU A 276 11.85 22.97 -2.45
CA LEU A 276 11.63 22.35 -1.14
C LEU A 276 11.14 20.89 -1.27
N GLY A 277 10.64 20.50 -2.44
CA GLY A 277 10.04 19.17 -2.66
C GLY A 277 8.75 18.97 -1.86
N LEU A 278 8.11 20.05 -1.43
CA LEU A 278 6.89 20.03 -0.64
C LEU A 278 5.68 20.23 -1.54
N ASP A 279 4.61 19.47 -1.31
CA ASP A 279 3.31 19.79 -1.89
C ASP A 279 2.49 20.61 -0.87
N PRO A 280 2.18 21.88 -1.15
CA PRO A 280 1.32 22.70 -0.30
C PRO A 280 -0.04 22.06 0.04
N ALA A 281 -0.55 21.17 -0.81
CA ALA A 281 -1.80 20.46 -0.61
C ALA A 281 -1.65 19.16 0.23
N GLU A 282 -0.44 18.62 0.38
CA GLU A 282 -0.17 17.35 1.07
C GLU A 282 0.73 17.51 2.31
N LEU A 283 0.59 18.61 3.05
CA LEU A 283 1.35 18.92 4.28
C LEU A 283 1.06 17.98 5.49
N GLY A 284 0.83 16.68 5.25
CA GLY A 284 0.66 15.65 6.29
C GLY A 284 -0.77 15.43 6.78
N GLY A 285 -1.77 16.04 6.15
CA GLY A 285 -3.17 15.92 6.58
C GLY A 285 -3.44 16.54 7.97
N ASN A 286 -4.46 16.04 8.67
CA ASN A 286 -4.82 16.50 10.02
C ASN A 286 -4.14 15.64 11.10
N PRO A 287 -3.24 16.19 11.95
CA PRO A 287 -2.55 15.45 13.01
C PRO A 287 -3.49 14.67 13.93
N TRP A 288 -4.65 15.24 14.28
CA TRP A 288 -5.63 14.59 15.15
C TRP A 288 -6.29 13.38 14.49
N SER A 289 -6.52 13.46 13.18
CA SER A 289 -7.06 12.34 12.42
C SER A 289 -6.04 11.20 12.34
N ALA A 290 -4.78 11.53 12.05
CA ALA A 290 -3.70 10.54 11.99
C ALA A 290 -3.53 9.83 13.35
N ALA A 291 -3.50 10.60 14.45
CA ALA A 291 -3.44 10.07 15.80
C ALA A 291 -4.61 9.12 16.13
N GLY A 292 -5.84 9.53 15.79
CA GLY A 292 -7.04 8.72 16.05
C GLY A 292 -7.07 7.42 15.25
N VAL A 293 -6.62 7.45 13.99
CA VAL A 293 -6.49 6.25 13.15
C VAL A 293 -5.42 5.32 13.71
N SER A 294 -4.23 5.82 14.07
CA SER A 294 -3.17 5.03 14.68
C SER A 294 -3.59 4.39 16.01
N PHE A 295 -4.30 5.14 16.86
CA PHE A 295 -4.89 4.62 18.10
C PHE A 295 -5.81 3.42 17.84
N CYS A 296 -6.75 3.57 16.89
CA CYS A 296 -7.74 2.56 16.57
C CYS A 296 -7.09 1.31 15.98
N LEU A 297 -6.15 1.48 15.05
CA LEU A 297 -5.48 0.37 14.38
C LEU A 297 -4.61 -0.43 15.34
N PHE A 298 -3.83 0.26 16.19
CA PHE A 298 -3.07 -0.39 17.26
C PHE A 298 -3.99 -1.20 18.18
N SER A 299 -5.07 -0.56 18.66
CA SER A 299 -6.04 -1.20 19.56
C SER A 299 -6.69 -2.43 18.93
N LEU A 300 -7.05 -2.35 17.63
CA LEU A 300 -7.64 -3.45 16.87
C LEU A 300 -6.68 -4.64 16.75
N GLY A 301 -5.37 -4.39 16.59
CA GLY A 301 -4.36 -5.45 16.63
C GLY A 301 -4.17 -6.05 18.03
N ALA A 302 -4.02 -5.17 19.02
CA ALA A 302 -3.69 -5.53 20.39
C ALA A 302 -4.81 -6.27 21.15
N ILE A 303 -6.05 -6.24 20.67
CA ILE A 303 -7.18 -6.91 21.34
C ILE A 303 -7.16 -8.44 21.18
N PHE A 304 -6.65 -8.96 20.05
CA PHE A 304 -6.67 -10.40 19.75
C PHE A 304 -5.97 -11.27 20.81
N PRO A 305 -4.77 -10.90 21.31
CA PRO A 305 -4.11 -11.65 22.37
C PRO A 305 -4.83 -11.58 23.72
N VAL A 306 -5.61 -10.52 23.97
CA VAL A 306 -6.33 -10.28 25.24
C VAL A 306 -7.62 -11.08 25.32
N LEU A 307 -8.34 -11.18 24.20
CA LEU A 307 -9.69 -11.75 24.11
C LEU A 307 -9.87 -13.09 24.86
N PRO A 308 -8.98 -14.09 24.72
CA PRO A 308 -9.17 -15.39 25.36
C PRO A 308 -9.22 -15.36 26.88
N PHE A 309 -8.57 -14.37 27.50
CA PHE A 309 -8.52 -14.23 28.96
C PHE A 309 -9.82 -13.71 29.57
N LEU A 310 -10.78 -13.27 28.73
CA LEU A 310 -12.12 -12.85 29.18
C LEU A 310 -13.03 -14.04 29.50
N TRP A 311 -12.84 -15.19 28.85
CA TRP A 311 -13.72 -16.36 28.99
C TRP A 311 -13.00 -17.67 29.31
N SER A 312 -11.68 -17.75 29.12
CA SER A 312 -10.87 -18.94 29.40
C SER A 312 -9.88 -18.65 30.52
N GLN A 313 -9.30 -19.70 31.11
CA GLN A 313 -8.31 -19.59 32.19
C GLN A 313 -7.16 -20.59 32.04
N GLY A 314 -6.03 -20.27 32.68
CA GLY A 314 -4.86 -21.14 32.75
C GLY A 314 -4.28 -21.48 31.38
N VAL A 315 -3.81 -22.72 31.21
CA VAL A 315 -3.17 -23.18 29.96
C VAL A 315 -4.12 -23.06 28.76
N SER A 316 -5.42 -23.27 28.96
CA SER A 316 -6.42 -23.14 27.89
C SER A 316 -6.48 -21.71 27.33
N ALA A 317 -6.43 -20.68 28.20
CA ALA A 317 -6.40 -19.28 27.76
C ALA A 317 -5.13 -18.95 26.96
N ILE A 318 -3.98 -19.45 27.41
CA ILE A 318 -2.69 -19.23 26.74
C ILE A 318 -2.71 -19.87 25.34
N VAL A 319 -3.19 -21.11 25.19
CA VAL A 319 -3.30 -21.77 23.89
C VAL A 319 -4.22 -20.99 22.95
N GLN A 320 -5.38 -20.53 23.44
CA GLN A 320 -6.30 -19.72 22.65
C GLN A 320 -5.69 -18.37 22.27
N CYS A 321 -4.92 -17.73 23.15
CA CYS A 321 -4.17 -16.49 22.86
C CYS A 321 -3.19 -16.69 21.71
N VAL A 322 -2.40 -17.76 21.75
CA VAL A 322 -1.46 -18.10 20.68
C VAL A 322 -2.22 -18.37 19.37
N VAL A 323 -3.30 -19.15 19.40
CA VAL A 323 -4.09 -19.47 18.19
C VAL A 323 -4.71 -18.22 17.57
N LEU A 324 -5.39 -17.38 18.35
CA LEU A 324 -6.00 -16.15 17.84
C LEU A 324 -4.94 -15.18 17.31
N SER A 325 -3.81 -15.04 18.00
CA SER A 325 -2.71 -14.19 17.56
C SER A 325 -2.11 -14.69 16.24
N MET A 326 -1.93 -16.01 16.09
CA MET A 326 -1.48 -16.60 14.82
C MET A 326 -2.47 -16.34 13.68
N LEU A 327 -3.78 -16.47 13.92
CA LEU A 327 -4.80 -16.18 12.90
C LEU A 327 -4.81 -14.70 12.51
N ALA A 328 -4.64 -13.80 13.47
CA ALA A 328 -4.51 -12.37 13.21
C ALA A 328 -3.23 -12.05 12.42
N LEU A 329 -2.07 -12.60 12.81
CA LEU A 329 -0.80 -12.46 12.08
C LEU A 329 -0.89 -13.03 10.67
N ALA A 330 -1.54 -14.19 10.49
CA ALA A 330 -1.79 -14.78 9.19
C ALA A 330 -2.64 -13.85 8.33
N SER A 331 -3.69 -13.27 8.90
CA SER A 331 -4.59 -12.34 8.21
C SER A 331 -3.86 -11.08 7.77
N ILE A 332 -3.05 -10.48 8.64
CA ILE A 332 -2.17 -9.34 8.31
C ILE A 332 -1.16 -9.74 7.23
N GLY A 333 -0.57 -10.93 7.31
CA GLY A 333 0.37 -11.45 6.31
C GLY A 333 -0.27 -11.67 4.94
N VAL A 334 -1.48 -12.24 4.89
CA VAL A 334 -2.26 -12.37 3.64
C VAL A 334 -2.62 -10.98 3.12
N PHE A 335 -3.05 -10.08 3.98
CA PHE A 335 -3.42 -8.72 3.59
C PHE A 335 -2.23 -7.96 2.99
N THR A 336 -1.08 -7.93 3.67
CA THR A 336 0.16 -7.34 3.13
C THR A 336 0.63 -7.99 1.83
N SER A 337 0.37 -9.29 1.63
CA SER A 337 0.74 -10.00 0.41
C SER A 337 0.06 -9.44 -0.84
N LEU A 338 -1.13 -8.86 -0.68
CA LEU A 338 -1.84 -8.22 -1.78
C LEU A 338 -1.01 -7.08 -2.34
N PHE A 339 -0.35 -6.31 -1.47
CA PHE A 339 0.35 -5.06 -1.78
C PHE A 339 1.82 -5.25 -2.20
N ASN A 340 2.44 -6.38 -1.87
CA ASN A 340 3.90 -6.58 -2.05
C ASN A 340 4.26 -7.61 -3.12
N GLY A 341 3.29 -8.13 -3.87
CA GLY A 341 3.50 -9.07 -4.97
C GLY A 341 4.02 -10.45 -4.56
N ARG A 342 4.15 -10.76 -3.26
CA ARG A 342 4.58 -12.07 -2.77
C ARG A 342 3.40 -13.00 -2.54
N GLY A 343 3.63 -14.31 -2.61
CA GLY A 343 2.59 -15.31 -2.36
C GLY A 343 1.98 -15.19 -0.96
N ALA A 344 0.64 -15.26 -0.87
CA ALA A 344 -0.11 -15.11 0.38
C ALA A 344 0.33 -16.07 1.49
N ALA A 345 0.58 -17.33 1.14
CA ALA A 345 1.04 -18.34 2.09
C ALA A 345 2.42 -18.00 2.68
N PHE A 346 3.33 -17.47 1.85
CA PHE A 346 4.67 -17.06 2.29
C PHE A 346 4.59 -15.87 3.25
N SER A 347 3.81 -14.85 2.91
CA SER A 347 3.67 -13.65 3.75
C SER A 347 2.98 -13.98 5.08
N ALA A 348 1.95 -14.83 5.08
CA ALA A 348 1.30 -15.32 6.30
C ALA A 348 2.25 -16.12 7.18
N LEU A 349 2.95 -17.10 6.60
CA LEU A 349 3.89 -17.96 7.34
C LEU A 349 5.02 -17.13 7.95
N ARG A 350 5.60 -16.19 7.18
CA ARG A 350 6.63 -15.28 7.68
C ARG A 350 6.15 -14.51 8.92
N GLN A 351 4.93 -13.96 8.87
CA GLN A 351 4.39 -13.17 9.97
C GLN A 351 4.15 -14.00 11.22
N ILE A 352 3.61 -15.21 11.06
CA ILE A 352 3.40 -16.16 12.15
C ILE A 352 4.74 -16.56 12.77
N VAL A 353 5.73 -16.95 11.96
CA VAL A 353 7.04 -17.42 12.46
C VAL A 353 7.75 -16.33 13.25
N ILE A 354 7.80 -15.11 12.72
CA ILE A 354 8.44 -13.98 13.41
C ILE A 354 7.70 -13.68 14.73
N GLY A 355 6.36 -13.64 14.71
CA GLY A 355 5.56 -13.38 15.90
C GLY A 355 5.71 -14.47 16.97
N LEU A 356 5.75 -15.74 16.58
CA LEU A 356 5.97 -16.87 17.50
C LEU A 356 7.37 -16.88 18.09
N ILE A 357 8.40 -16.53 17.31
CA ILE A 357 9.77 -16.40 17.82
C ILE A 357 9.83 -15.31 18.88
N ALA A 358 9.25 -14.13 18.61
CA ALA A 358 9.23 -13.02 19.55
C ALA A 358 8.47 -13.37 20.84
N ALA A 359 7.28 -13.97 20.71
CA ALA A 359 6.47 -14.40 21.85
C ALA A 359 7.12 -15.55 22.65
N GLY A 360 7.77 -16.49 21.97
CA GLY A 360 8.52 -17.57 22.60
C GLY A 360 9.72 -17.03 23.39
N PHE A 361 10.40 -16.03 22.84
CA PHE A 361 11.47 -15.32 23.53
C PHE A 361 10.96 -14.62 24.79
N THR A 362 9.89 -13.82 24.70
CA THR A 362 9.35 -13.13 25.89
C THR A 362 8.79 -14.09 26.92
N PHE A 363 8.12 -15.18 26.51
CA PHE A 363 7.70 -16.24 27.42
C PHE A 363 8.88 -16.87 28.16
N GLY A 364 9.98 -17.16 27.46
CA GLY A 364 11.20 -17.69 28.04
C GLY A 364 11.82 -16.73 29.06
N VAL A 365 11.93 -15.44 28.71
CA VAL A 365 12.40 -14.39 29.64
C VAL A 365 11.48 -14.29 30.86
N GLY A 366 10.17 -14.28 30.66
CA GLY A 366 9.18 -14.28 31.73
C GLY A 366 9.36 -15.46 32.68
N ARG A 367 9.60 -16.66 32.14
CA ARG A 367 9.87 -17.86 32.93
C ARG A 367 11.15 -17.75 33.76
N LEU A 368 12.22 -17.20 33.21
CA LEU A 368 13.49 -16.99 33.93
C LEU A 368 13.34 -15.98 35.07
N LEU A 369 12.64 -14.87 34.81
CA LEU A 369 12.40 -13.83 35.80
C LEU A 369 11.42 -14.30 36.88
N GLY A 370 10.34 -14.99 36.52
CA GLY A 370 9.37 -15.53 37.47
C GLY A 370 9.98 -16.52 38.45
N VAL A 371 10.94 -17.34 38.00
CA VAL A 371 11.72 -18.27 38.84
C VAL A 371 12.69 -17.54 39.77
N SER A 372 13.15 -16.33 39.42
CA SER A 372 14.12 -15.57 40.20
C SER A 372 13.49 -14.60 41.21
N ILE A 373 12.21 -14.24 41.02
CA ILE A 373 11.47 -13.26 41.84
C ILE A 373 10.47 -13.95 42.80
N SER A 374 10.12 -15.22 42.55
CA SER A 374 9.33 -16.07 43.47
C SER A 374 10.23 -16.78 44.46
#